data_AF-A0A532BCG1-F1
#
_entry.id   AF-A0A532BCG1-F1
#
_cell.length_a   1.000
_cell.length_b   1.000
_cell.length_c   1.000
_cell.angle_alpha   90.00
_cell.angle_beta   90.00
_cell.angle_gamma   90.00
#
_symmetry.space_group_name_H-M   'P 1'
#
loop_
_entity.id
_entity.type
_entity.pdbx_description
1 polymer ?
#
loop_
_entity_poly.entity_id
_entity_poly.type
_entity_poly.pdbx_seq_one_letter_code
_entity_poly.pdbx_strand_id
1 'polypeptide(L)'
;ADHAKYPAIADVTGDFIYARLQTGSDDNPDCYTPKALDEWAARAKTWAEGKVPADLPRADPSTDAPVKPRDVFVYFITEGKVRAPFGAIALMKRVAG
;
A
#
# COMPACT_ATOMS: atom_id res chain seq x y z
N ALA A 1 -8.11 -0.77 -0.68
CA ALA A 1 -7.70 -0.17 -1.96
C ALA A 1 -7.62 1.33 -1.74
N ASP A 2 -6.55 1.98 -2.23
CA ASP A 2 -6.43 3.43 -2.20
C ASP A 2 -7.12 4.01 -3.42
N HIS A 3 -8.22 4.75 -3.23
CA HIS A 3 -9.12 5.18 -4.29
C HIS A 3 -9.66 6.59 -3.96
N ALA A 4 -9.68 7.51 -4.92
CA ALA A 4 -10.12 8.89 -4.70
C ALA A 4 -11.58 9.02 -4.18
N LYS A 5 -12.49 8.19 -4.70
CA LYS A 5 -13.92 8.18 -4.36
C LYS A 5 -14.36 7.24 -3.21
N TYR A 6 -13.66 6.15 -2.94
CA TYR A 6 -14.12 5.11 -2.01
C TYR A 6 -13.17 4.98 -0.83
N PRO A 7 -13.68 4.78 0.40
CA PRO A 7 -12.83 4.66 1.57
C PRO A 7 -11.90 3.45 1.44
N ALA A 8 -10.64 3.64 1.83
CA ALA A 8 -9.76 2.52 2.03
C ALA A 8 -10.30 1.65 3.19
N ILE A 9 -10.32 0.34 2.96
CA ILE A 9 -10.63 -0.66 3.98
C ILE A 9 -9.30 -1.38 4.21
N ALA A 10 -8.63 -1.05 5.32
CA ALA A 10 -7.31 -1.58 5.66
C ALA A 10 -7.35 -2.71 6.69
N ASP A 11 -8.54 -3.21 7.02
CA ASP A 11 -8.75 -4.34 7.92
C ASP A 11 -8.03 -5.58 7.41
N VAL A 12 -7.25 -6.20 8.30
CA VAL A 12 -6.49 -7.41 7.99
C VAL A 12 -7.41 -8.61 8.23
N THR A 13 -7.98 -9.14 7.15
CA THR A 13 -8.98 -10.23 7.22
C THR A 13 -8.44 -11.58 6.78
N GLY A 14 -7.21 -11.66 6.26
CA GLY A 14 -6.64 -12.87 5.69
C GLY A 14 -5.19 -13.15 6.11
N ASP A 15 -4.63 -14.20 5.51
CA ASP A 15 -3.27 -14.67 5.74
C ASP A 15 -2.21 -13.90 4.93
N PHE A 16 -2.64 -13.11 3.95
CA PHE A 16 -1.80 -12.24 3.14
C PHE A 16 -2.46 -10.87 2.98
N ILE A 17 -1.67 -9.88 2.59
CA ILE A 17 -2.12 -8.51 2.31
C ILE A 17 -2.15 -8.28 0.81
N TYR A 18 -3.25 -7.70 0.35
CA TYR A 18 -3.45 -7.31 -1.05
C TYR A 18 -3.79 -5.83 -1.13
N ALA A 19 -2.80 -5.00 -1.47
CA ALA A 19 -2.94 -3.56 -1.59
C ALA A 19 -3.04 -3.15 -3.07
N ARG A 20 -4.01 -2.29 -3.36
CA ARG A 20 -4.23 -1.70 -4.69
C ARG A 20 -4.04 -0.20 -4.59
N LEU A 21 -3.00 0.33 -5.22
CA LEU A 21 -2.67 1.75 -5.30
C LEU A 21 -3.25 2.33 -6.59
N GLN A 22 -4.21 3.24 -6.46
CA GLN A 22 -4.98 3.72 -7.62
C GLN A 22 -4.92 5.24 -7.82
N THR A 23 -4.33 6.00 -6.89
CA THR A 23 -4.26 7.48 -6.88
C THR A 23 -2.94 8.04 -7.42
N GLY A 24 -2.28 7.31 -8.33
CA GLY A 24 -1.05 7.77 -8.98
C GLY A 24 -1.31 8.93 -9.95
N SER A 25 -0.26 9.49 -10.55
CA SER A 25 -0.36 10.51 -11.59
C SER A 25 0.73 10.33 -12.63
N ASP A 26 0.43 10.66 -13.89
CA ASP A 26 1.38 10.67 -14.99
C ASP A 26 2.40 11.82 -14.86
N ASP A 27 2.07 12.87 -14.09
CA ASP A 27 2.95 13.99 -13.77
C ASP A 27 4.09 13.59 -12.82
N ASN A 28 3.88 12.52 -12.06
CA ASN A 28 4.91 11.94 -11.20
C ASN A 28 5.72 10.90 -12.01
N PRO A 29 7.05 11.07 -12.16
CA PRO A 29 7.88 10.12 -12.91
C PRO A 29 7.76 8.67 -12.42
N ASP A 30 7.52 8.49 -11.12
CA ASP A 30 7.38 7.19 -10.46
C ASP A 30 5.91 6.89 -10.06
N CYS A 31 4.92 7.44 -10.78
CA CYS A 31 3.48 7.28 -10.51
C CYS A 31 3.01 7.98 -9.22
N TYR A 32 3.82 7.97 -8.16
CA TYR A 32 3.57 8.67 -6.90
C TYR A 32 4.73 9.62 -6.57
N THR A 33 4.49 10.54 -5.64
CA THR A 33 5.56 11.37 -5.09
C THR A 33 6.53 10.51 -4.27
N PRO A 34 7.80 10.92 -4.12
CA PRO A 34 8.77 10.21 -3.29
C PRO A 34 8.25 9.94 -1.87
N LYS A 35 7.64 10.97 -1.24
CA LYS A 35 7.05 10.87 0.09
C LYS A 35 5.96 9.80 0.16
N ALA A 36 5.03 9.79 -0.80
CA ALA A 36 3.96 8.79 -0.82
C ALA A 36 4.51 7.37 -1.00
N LEU A 37 5.56 7.18 -1.81
CA LEU A 37 6.23 5.89 -1.95
C LEU A 37 6.91 5.44 -0.65
N ASP A 38 7.50 6.36 0.11
CA ASP A 38 8.10 6.05 1.41
C ASP A 38 7.04 5.63 2.44
N GLU A 39 5.90 6.34 2.48
CA GLU A 39 4.75 5.97 3.32
C GLU A 39 4.22 4.58 2.95
N TRP A 40 4.06 4.29 1.66
CA TRP A 40 3.63 2.96 1.19
C TRP A 40 4.65 1.87 1.50
N ALA A 41 5.95 2.15 1.44
CA ALA A 41 6.98 1.21 1.85
C ALA A 41 6.92 0.90 3.35
N ALA A 42 6.73 1.91 4.20
CA ALA A 42 6.57 1.73 5.64
C ALA A 42 5.32 0.91 5.99
N ARG A 43 4.19 1.18 5.31
CA ARG A 43 2.95 0.39 5.44
C ARG A 43 3.19 -1.07 5.03
N ALA A 44 3.86 -1.31 3.91
CA ALA A 44 4.18 -2.66 3.44
C ALA A 44 5.06 -3.44 4.44
N LYS A 45 6.08 -2.79 5.02
CA LYS A 45 6.93 -3.41 6.06
C LYS A 45 6.12 -3.74 7.33
N THR A 46 5.27 -2.82 7.78
CA THR A 46 4.39 -3.02 8.94
C THR A 46 3.47 -4.22 8.76
N TRP A 47 2.87 -4.34 7.58
CA TRP A 47 2.05 -5.49 7.21
C TRP A 47 2.83 -6.80 7.14
N ALA A 48 4.06 -6.78 6.62
CA ALA A 48 4.92 -7.96 6.54
C ALA A 48 5.31 -8.50 7.93
N GLU A 49 5.48 -7.61 8.90
CA GLU A 49 5.66 -7.97 10.33
C GLU A 49 4.37 -8.48 11.00
N GLY A 50 3.24 -8.41 10.30
CA GLY A 50 1.94 -8.84 10.79
C GLY A 50 1.15 -7.80 11.56
N LYS A 51 1.65 -6.56 11.60
CA LYS A 51 1.00 -5.42 12.25
C LYS A 51 0.09 -4.68 11.27
N VAL A 52 -0.67 -3.72 11.80
CA VAL A 52 -1.56 -2.87 11.01
C VAL A 52 -1.03 -1.43 11.04
N PRO A 53 -0.86 -0.75 9.88
CA PRO A 53 -0.51 0.66 9.83
C PRO A 53 -1.56 1.52 10.53
N ALA A 54 -1.11 2.46 11.36
CA ALA A 54 -2.00 3.31 12.16
C ALA A 54 -2.67 4.44 11.36
N ASP A 55 -2.14 4.75 10.18
CA ASP A 55 -2.54 5.87 9.34
C ASP A 55 -3.58 5.51 8.27
N LEU A 56 -3.95 4.23 8.17
CA LEU A 56 -4.95 3.76 7.23
C LEU A 56 -6.31 3.56 7.90
N PRO A 57 -7.42 4.00 7.28
CA PRO A 57 -8.75 3.79 7.84
C PRO A 57 -9.13 2.30 7.85
N ARG A 58 -9.67 1.86 9.00
CA ARG A 58 -10.28 0.54 9.19
C ARG A 58 -11.80 0.67 9.22
N ALA A 59 -12.49 -0.30 8.65
CA ALA A 59 -13.94 -0.43 8.74
C ALA A 59 -14.38 -0.85 10.15
N ASP A 60 -13.60 -1.71 10.82
CA ASP A 60 -13.77 -2.04 12.24
C ASP A 60 -12.48 -1.77 13.02
N PRO A 61 -12.31 -0.55 13.57
CA PRO A 61 -11.13 -0.22 14.34
C PRO A 61 -11.07 -0.90 15.72
N SER A 62 -12.14 -1.58 16.16
CA SER A 62 -12.20 -2.26 17.45
C SER A 62 -11.72 -3.72 17.40
N THR A 63 -11.61 -4.29 16.21
CA THR A 63 -11.14 -5.65 15.99
C THR A 63 -9.68 -5.65 15.55
N ASP A 64 -8.83 -6.34 16.31
CA ASP A 64 -7.43 -6.53 15.97
C ASP A 64 -7.19 -7.93 15.39
N ALA A 65 -6.49 -7.96 14.26
CA ALA A 65 -6.03 -9.20 13.67
C ALA A 65 -4.83 -9.76 14.46
N PRO A 66 -4.64 -11.09 14.51
CA PRO A 66 -3.45 -11.68 15.11
C PRO A 66 -2.16 -11.13 14.50
N VAL A 67 -1.18 -10.83 15.35
CA VAL A 67 0.15 -10.40 14.90
C VAL A 67 0.93 -11.63 14.43
N LYS A 68 0.94 -11.84 13.12
CA LYS A 68 1.68 -12.92 12.45
C LYS A 68 2.27 -12.41 11.13
N PRO A 69 3.50 -12.78 10.74
CA PRO A 69 4.06 -12.38 9.45
C PRO A 69 3.15 -12.77 8.28
N ARG A 70 3.08 -11.92 7.27
CA ARG A 70 2.21 -12.10 6.09
C ARG A 70 2.95 -11.74 4.81
N ASP A 71 2.60 -12.41 3.72
CA ASP A 71 3.00 -11.97 2.39
C ASP A 71 2.23 -10.69 2.02
N VAL A 72 2.94 -9.72 1.45
CA VAL A 72 2.37 -8.42 1.08
C VAL A 72 2.51 -8.19 -0.41
N PHE A 73 1.37 -8.11 -1.09
CA PHE A 73 1.30 -7.85 -2.53
C PHE A 73 0.74 -6.46 -2.78
N VAL A 74 1.53 -5.59 -3.43
CA VAL A 74 1.16 -4.20 -3.74
C VAL A 74 1.08 -4.01 -5.26
N TYR A 75 -0.07 -3.55 -5.76
CA TYR A 75 -0.33 -3.37 -7.19
C TYR A 75 -0.66 -1.92 -7.52
N PHE A 76 -0.06 -1.39 -8.60
CA PHE A 76 -0.33 -0.07 -9.18
C PHE A 76 -1.22 -0.25 -10.43
N ILE A 77 -2.45 0.27 -10.46
CA ILE A 77 -3.48 -0.28 -11.37
C ILE A 77 -4.51 0.69 -11.98
N THR A 78 -4.44 2.00 -11.76
CA THR A 78 -5.45 2.93 -12.32
C THR A 78 -4.87 4.26 -12.78
N GLU A 79 -4.66 5.21 -11.88
CA GLU A 79 -4.09 6.51 -12.24
C GLU A 79 -2.56 6.44 -12.28
N GLY A 80 -1.93 7.19 -13.18
CA GLY A 80 -0.49 7.05 -13.43
C GLY A 80 -0.14 5.79 -14.25
N LYS A 81 -1.05 5.27 -15.09
CA LYS A 81 -0.94 3.93 -15.71
C LYS A 81 0.34 3.73 -16.50
N VAL A 82 0.81 4.74 -17.24
CA VAL A 82 2.08 4.65 -17.98
C VAL A 82 3.29 4.68 -17.05
N ARG A 83 3.11 5.22 -15.83
CA ARG A 83 4.13 5.31 -14.78
C ARG A 83 4.09 4.16 -13.78
N ALA A 84 3.04 3.33 -13.78
CA ALA A 84 2.86 2.24 -12.83
C ALA A 84 4.06 1.26 -12.72
N PRO A 85 4.73 0.86 -13.82
CA PRO A 85 5.96 0.05 -13.70
C PRO A 85 7.09 0.77 -12.97
N PHE A 86 7.26 2.07 -13.19
CA PHE A 86 8.28 2.88 -12.52
C PHE A 86 7.96 3.02 -11.02
N GLY A 87 6.68 3.24 -10.68
CA GLY A 87 6.23 3.24 -9.27
C GLY A 87 6.49 1.91 -8.56
N ALA A 88 6.23 0.78 -9.23
CA ALA A 88 6.55 -0.54 -8.67
C ALA A 88 8.05 -0.72 -8.44
N ILE A 89 8.90 -0.34 -9.40
CA ILE A 89 10.37 -0.39 -9.24
C ILE A 89 10.84 0.52 -8.12
N ALA A 90 10.29 1.73 -8.04
CA ALA A 90 10.62 2.71 -7.01
C ALA A 90 10.21 2.22 -5.61
N LEU A 91 9.07 1.54 -5.48
CA LEU A 91 8.64 0.91 -4.23
C LEU A 91 9.53 -0.28 -3.88
N MET A 92 9.85 -1.15 -4.84
CA MET A 92 10.74 -2.31 -4.63
C MET A 92 12.10 -1.90 -4.05
N LYS A 93 12.71 -0.82 -4.57
CA LYS A 93 13.97 -0.29 -4.05
C LYS A 93 13.88 0.16 -2.58
N ARG A 94 12.73 0.70 -2.15
CA ARG A 94 12.51 1.21 -0.80
C ARG A 94 12.22 0.10 0.22
N VAL A 95 11.63 -1.01 -0.23
CA VAL A 95 11.36 -2.16 0.65
C VAL A 95 12.55 -3.10 0.78
N ALA A 96 13.43 -3.14 -0.23
CA ALA A 96 14.64 -3.99 -0.23
C ALA A 96 15.80 -3.43 0.60
N GLY A 97 15.77 -2.14 0.94
CA GLY A 97 16.70 -1.50 1.90
C GLY A 97 16.15 -1.51 3.31
#